data_AF-A0A8S4QLS4-F1
#
_entry.id   AF-A0A8S4QLS4-F1
#
_cell.length_a   1.000
_cell.length_b   1.000
_cell.length_c   1.000
_cell.angle_alpha   90.00
_cell.angle_beta   90.00
_cell.angle_gamma   90.00
#
_symmetry.space_group_name_H-M   'P 1'
#
loop_
_entity.id
_entity.type
_entity.pdbx_description
1 polymer ?
#
loop_
_entity_poly.entity_id
_entity_poly.type
_entity_poly.pdbx_seq_one_letter_code
_entity_poly.pdbx_strand_id
1 'polypeptide(L)'
;MLLRRRFCKRVVLLLTAFAVSFYASVLLFGGLKGPQVMRLTDLHRCPACYGVTVCPELYSNQITLDSSHWNMFNAKNIYYGYTKSNRRVVLKKLAHNWELKEFDDNLCNNWRLKLDYTEPRKGLVMCPYAYSLYDFIQSFLNNKREGYKSELINIWTMLSINPEPIILQVIPKSKGWPVPPFGGVCGRLEVVGHEGEPLSALLDVAWHRKLKYAQNILDAAMDFTFKHDRFRFYLMDWSLDNIVANEKDEITFVDLEDLVVLDKHISPKKDLPDWYKSWR
;
A
#
# COMPACT_ATOMS: atom_id res chain seq x y z
N MET A 1 -63.90 14.77 27.85
CA MET A 1 -63.28 14.36 26.56
C MET A 1 -62.24 15.34 25.99
N LEU A 2 -62.39 16.66 26.13
CA LEU A 2 -61.48 17.66 25.54
C LEU A 2 -60.04 17.66 26.12
N LEU A 3 -59.87 17.43 27.42
CA LEU A 3 -58.53 17.36 28.05
C LEU A 3 -57.68 16.19 27.55
N ARG A 4 -58.29 15.01 27.35
CA ARG A 4 -57.60 13.81 26.86
C ARG A 4 -57.07 13.98 25.43
N ARG A 5 -57.84 14.67 24.56
CA ARG A 5 -57.40 15.04 23.20
C ARG A 5 -56.24 16.04 23.20
N ARG A 6 -56.24 17.02 24.11
CA ARG A 6 -55.15 17.99 24.24
C ARG A 6 -53.86 17.34 24.78
N PHE A 7 -54.01 16.39 25.70
CA PHE A 7 -52.88 15.61 26.23
C PHE A 7 -52.26 14.72 25.16
N CYS A 8 -53.06 13.94 24.41
CA CYS A 8 -52.55 13.15 23.27
C CYS A 8 -51.83 14.02 22.22
N LYS A 9 -52.37 15.20 21.88
CA LYS A 9 -51.70 16.11 20.93
C LYS A 9 -50.33 16.59 21.43
N ARG A 10 -50.20 16.89 22.73
CA ARG A 10 -48.93 17.30 23.34
C ARG A 10 -47.92 16.16 23.40
N VAL A 11 -48.37 14.94 23.73
CA VAL A 11 -47.50 13.75 23.74
C VAL A 11 -47.00 13.43 22.34
N VAL A 12 -47.87 13.48 21.31
CA VAL A 12 -47.46 13.27 19.92
C VAL A 12 -46.43 14.32 19.47
N LEU A 13 -46.64 15.60 19.81
CA LEU A 13 -45.69 16.68 19.49
C LEU A 13 -44.32 16.51 20.17
N LEU A 14 -44.30 16.02 21.41
CA LEU A 14 -43.06 15.74 22.14
C LEU A 14 -42.31 14.54 21.53
N LEU A 15 -43.03 13.48 21.15
CA LEU A 15 -42.43 12.32 20.50
C LEU A 15 -41.89 12.65 19.11
N THR A 16 -42.59 13.47 18.33
CA THR A 16 -42.09 13.91 17.02
C THR A 16 -40.88 14.81 17.17
N ALA A 17 -40.88 15.75 18.12
CA ALA A 17 -39.72 16.61 18.40
C ALA A 17 -38.51 15.78 18.86
N PHE A 18 -38.72 14.78 19.73
CA PHE A 18 -37.66 13.88 20.16
C PHE A 18 -37.12 13.03 19.01
N ALA A 19 -38.00 12.46 18.18
CA ALA A 19 -37.60 11.67 17.01
C ALA A 19 -36.81 12.53 16.01
N VAL A 20 -37.26 13.76 15.72
CA VAL A 20 -36.54 14.70 14.84
C VAL A 20 -35.20 15.10 15.43
N SER A 21 -35.13 15.39 16.73
CA SER A 21 -33.87 15.71 17.42
C SER A 21 -32.90 14.53 17.41
N PHE A 22 -33.38 13.31 17.67
CA PHE A 22 -32.59 12.08 17.58
C PHE A 22 -32.10 11.84 16.15
N TYR A 23 -32.95 12.02 15.14
CA TYR A 23 -32.55 11.86 13.73
C TYR A 23 -31.56 12.94 13.29
N ALA A 24 -31.76 14.19 13.72
CA ALA A 24 -30.84 15.30 13.46
C ALA A 24 -29.49 15.07 14.14
N SER A 25 -29.46 14.57 15.37
CA SER A 25 -28.22 14.22 16.06
C SER A 25 -27.52 13.00 15.44
N VAL A 26 -28.25 12.00 14.95
CA VAL A 26 -27.67 10.91 14.15
C VAL A 26 -27.13 11.41 12.80
N LEU A 27 -27.77 12.39 12.15
CA LEU A 27 -27.29 12.97 10.89
C LEU A 27 -26.11 13.94 11.08
N LEU A 28 -26.05 14.66 12.20
CA LEU A 28 -25.01 15.63 12.52
C LEU A 28 -23.80 14.99 13.21
N PHE A 29 -24.00 13.99 14.06
CA PHE A 29 -22.97 13.34 14.88
C PHE A 29 -22.79 11.84 14.61
N GLY A 30 -23.74 11.17 13.95
CA GLY A 30 -23.52 9.83 13.43
C GLY A 30 -22.60 9.92 12.23
N GLY A 31 -21.33 9.53 12.39
CA GLY A 31 -20.26 9.63 11.40
C GLY A 31 -20.48 8.87 10.09
N LEU A 32 -21.46 9.29 9.30
CA LEU A 32 -21.90 8.66 8.04
C LEU A 32 -21.41 9.38 6.78
N LYS A 33 -20.54 10.40 6.88
CA LYS A 33 -20.14 11.25 5.75
C LYS A 33 -18.76 10.97 5.16
N GLY A 34 -18.34 9.71 5.13
CA GLY A 34 -17.19 9.26 4.33
C GLY A 34 -17.23 7.75 4.12
N PRO A 35 -16.61 7.21 3.07
CA PRO A 35 -16.30 5.78 3.07
C PRO A 35 -15.46 5.53 4.31
N GLN A 36 -15.97 4.74 5.26
CA GLN A 36 -15.15 4.27 6.36
C GLN A 36 -13.91 3.62 5.76
N VAL A 37 -12.71 3.91 6.28
CA VAL A 37 -11.45 3.32 5.79
C VAL A 37 -11.58 1.80 5.66
N MET A 38 -12.36 1.18 6.54
CA MET A 38 -12.73 -0.23 6.49
C MET A 38 -13.33 -0.70 5.16
N ARG A 39 -14.11 0.12 4.45
CA ARG A 39 -14.67 -0.22 3.13
C ARG A 39 -13.61 -0.31 2.03
N LEU A 40 -12.45 0.30 2.23
CA LEU A 40 -11.34 0.23 1.28
C LEU A 40 -10.49 -1.03 1.45
N THR A 41 -10.63 -1.73 2.59
CA THR A 41 -9.77 -2.86 2.94
C THR A 41 -10.07 -4.13 2.16
N ASP A 42 -11.27 -4.33 1.64
CA ASP A 42 -11.70 -5.59 1.03
C ASP A 42 -11.38 -6.83 1.89
N LEU A 43 -11.48 -6.70 3.22
CA LEU A 43 -11.11 -7.75 4.19
C LEU A 43 -11.82 -9.09 3.97
N HIS A 44 -13.03 -9.06 3.40
CA HIS A 44 -13.82 -10.24 3.03
C HIS A 44 -13.15 -11.12 1.96
N ARG A 45 -12.10 -10.63 1.29
CA ARG A 45 -11.32 -11.38 0.28
C ARG A 45 -10.14 -12.15 0.88
N CYS A 46 -9.84 -11.99 2.16
CA CYS A 46 -8.82 -12.80 2.82
C CYS A 46 -9.23 -14.30 2.82
N PRO A 47 -8.27 -15.24 2.70
CA PRO A 47 -6.81 -15.06 2.80
C PRO A 47 -6.11 -14.61 1.51
N ALA A 48 -6.83 -14.34 0.41
CA ALA A 48 -6.24 -13.76 -0.80
C ALA A 48 -6.09 -12.23 -0.67
N CYS A 49 -5.27 -11.81 0.30
CA CYS A 49 -5.07 -10.42 0.71
C CYS A 49 -3.64 -10.19 1.27
N TYR A 50 -3.25 -8.96 1.63
CA TYR A 50 -1.94 -8.67 2.22
C TYR A 50 -1.79 -9.19 3.66
N GLY A 51 -2.85 -9.06 4.47
CA GLY A 51 -2.82 -9.42 5.89
C GLY A 51 -3.72 -8.52 6.74
N VAL A 52 -3.50 -8.53 8.05
CA VAL A 52 -4.40 -7.86 9.01
C VAL A 52 -3.66 -7.07 10.11
N THR A 53 -2.38 -6.74 9.89
CA THR A 53 -1.49 -6.18 10.92
C THR A 53 -1.93 -4.80 11.43
N VAL A 54 -2.57 -3.97 10.60
CA VAL A 54 -3.04 -2.62 11.00
C VAL A 54 -4.57 -2.53 11.08
N CYS A 55 -5.28 -3.65 10.92
CA CYS A 55 -6.75 -3.64 10.98
C CYS A 55 -7.31 -3.08 12.30
N PRO A 56 -6.77 -3.41 13.50
CA PRO A 56 -7.31 -2.87 14.76
C PRO A 56 -7.32 -1.34 14.83
N GLU A 57 -6.28 -0.69 14.31
CA GLU A 57 -6.14 0.76 14.23
C GLU A 57 -7.17 1.36 13.26
N LEU A 58 -7.39 0.70 12.11
CA LEU A 58 -8.40 1.11 11.13
C LEU A 58 -9.82 0.95 11.68
N TYR A 59 -10.13 -0.15 12.38
CA TYR A 59 -11.42 -0.38 13.04
C TYR A 59 -11.71 0.68 14.12
N SER A 60 -10.68 1.11 14.82
CA SER A 60 -10.76 2.10 15.90
C SER A 60 -10.81 3.56 15.39
N ASN A 61 -11.00 3.75 14.07
CA ASN A 61 -10.99 5.03 13.37
C ASN A 61 -9.77 5.88 13.75
N GLN A 62 -8.59 5.25 13.88
CA GLN A 62 -7.35 5.98 14.19
C GLN A 62 -6.79 6.75 13.00
N ILE A 63 -7.30 6.49 11.80
CA ILE A 63 -6.93 7.16 10.55
C ILE A 63 -8.17 7.83 9.97
N THR A 64 -8.04 9.09 9.58
CA THR A 64 -9.08 9.87 8.89
C THR A 64 -8.58 10.21 7.49
N LEU A 65 -9.40 9.93 6.48
CA LEU A 65 -9.08 10.24 5.10
C LEU A 65 -9.27 11.73 4.83
N ASP A 66 -8.37 12.28 4.06
CA ASP A 66 -8.51 13.64 3.54
C ASP A 66 -9.54 13.63 2.39
N SER A 67 -10.57 14.47 2.52
CA SER A 67 -11.63 14.63 1.52
C SER A 67 -11.29 15.68 0.46
N SER A 68 -10.20 16.41 0.61
CA SER A 68 -9.83 17.54 -0.26
C SER A 68 -9.11 17.10 -1.54
N HIS A 69 -8.48 15.93 -1.55
CA HIS A 69 -7.76 15.41 -2.71
C HIS A 69 -8.69 14.59 -3.62
N TRP A 70 -9.47 15.30 -4.45
CA TRP A 70 -10.21 14.70 -5.57
C TRP A 70 -9.23 14.24 -6.65
N ASN A 71 -8.67 13.04 -6.50
CA ASN A 71 -7.95 12.37 -7.58
C ASN A 71 -8.96 11.97 -8.67
N MET A 72 -9.28 12.88 -9.59
CA MET A 72 -10.05 12.58 -10.82
C MET A 72 -9.36 11.51 -11.69
N PHE A 73 -8.10 11.17 -11.38
CA PHE A 73 -7.35 10.07 -11.97
C PHE A 73 -6.76 9.16 -10.88
N ASN A 74 -7.58 8.71 -9.93
CA ASN A 74 -7.18 7.72 -8.92
C ASN A 74 -7.00 6.33 -9.53
N ALA A 75 -6.13 6.22 -10.53
CA ALA A 75 -5.90 4.99 -11.24
C ALA A 75 -5.34 3.97 -10.23
N LYS A 76 -4.22 4.28 -9.54
CA LYS A 76 -3.58 3.37 -8.57
C LYS A 76 -4.29 3.22 -7.20
N ASN A 77 -5.52 3.73 -7.02
CA ASN A 77 -6.27 3.62 -5.76
C ASN A 77 -5.48 4.10 -4.51
N ILE A 78 -4.93 5.32 -4.58
CA ILE A 78 -4.16 6.00 -3.53
C ILE A 78 -5.08 6.96 -2.77
N TYR A 79 -5.02 6.93 -1.44
CA TYR A 79 -5.81 7.76 -0.54
C TYR A 79 -4.92 8.43 0.50
N TYR A 80 -5.04 9.74 0.63
CA TYR A 80 -4.31 10.51 1.64
C TYR A 80 -5.11 10.62 2.93
N GLY A 81 -4.42 10.71 4.06
CA GLY A 81 -5.07 10.84 5.36
C GLY A 81 -4.13 11.21 6.48
N TYR A 82 -4.69 11.20 7.69
CA TYR A 82 -4.01 11.58 8.92
C TYR A 82 -4.32 10.59 10.03
N THR A 83 -3.33 10.29 10.86
CA THR A 83 -3.54 9.60 12.14
C THR A 83 -4.22 10.53 13.15
N LYS A 84 -4.78 9.98 14.24
CA LYS A 84 -5.24 10.77 15.41
C LYS A 84 -4.15 11.66 16.02
N SER A 85 -2.88 11.29 15.85
CA SER A 85 -1.73 12.08 16.26
C SER A 85 -1.27 13.11 15.22
N ASN A 86 -2.11 13.39 14.22
CA ASN A 86 -1.87 14.34 13.15
C ASN A 86 -0.65 14.03 12.27
N ARG A 87 -0.30 12.74 12.12
CA ARG A 87 0.74 12.30 11.19
C ARG A 87 0.12 12.00 9.83
N ARG A 88 0.70 12.55 8.76
CA ARG A 88 0.26 12.27 7.38
C ARG A 88 0.55 10.82 7.00
N VAL A 89 -0.42 10.17 6.39
CA VAL A 89 -0.35 8.78 5.91
C VAL A 89 -0.92 8.68 4.51
N VAL A 90 -0.48 7.66 3.79
CA VAL A 90 -0.99 7.25 2.49
C VAL A 90 -1.50 5.83 2.63
N LEU A 91 -2.72 5.60 2.15
CA LEU A 91 -3.32 4.28 2.06
C LEU A 91 -3.40 3.91 0.58
N LYS A 92 -2.88 2.73 0.23
CA LYS A 92 -2.83 2.28 -1.16
C LYS A 92 -3.50 0.91 -1.27
N LYS A 93 -4.27 0.70 -2.33
CA LYS A 93 -4.77 -0.66 -2.62
C LYS A 93 -3.69 -1.49 -3.32
N LEU A 94 -3.85 -2.80 -3.20
CA LEU A 94 -3.08 -3.83 -3.90
C LEU A 94 -2.81 -3.54 -5.37
N ALA A 95 -3.84 -3.07 -6.09
CA ALA A 95 -3.82 -2.91 -7.53
C ALA A 95 -4.99 -2.01 -7.97
N HIS A 96 -5.05 -1.75 -9.27
CA HIS A 96 -6.23 -1.17 -9.90
C HIS A 96 -7.47 -2.07 -9.70
N ASN A 97 -8.67 -1.47 -9.69
CA ASN A 97 -9.91 -2.25 -9.48
C ASN A 97 -10.15 -3.33 -10.54
N TRP A 98 -9.71 -3.11 -11.78
CA TRP A 98 -9.86 -4.07 -12.87
C TRP A 98 -8.91 -5.26 -12.72
N GLU A 99 -7.67 -5.01 -12.30
CA GLU A 99 -6.66 -6.04 -12.04
C GLU A 99 -7.05 -6.91 -10.83
N LEU A 100 -7.56 -6.28 -9.75
CA LEU A 100 -8.13 -7.01 -8.62
C LEU A 100 -9.31 -7.90 -9.03
N LYS A 101 -10.18 -7.41 -9.92
CA LYS A 101 -11.29 -8.19 -10.44
C LYS A 101 -10.80 -9.36 -11.30
N GLU A 102 -9.83 -9.13 -12.17
CA GLU A 102 -9.23 -10.19 -12.98
C GLU A 102 -8.54 -11.26 -12.12
N PHE A 103 -7.80 -10.84 -11.09
CA PHE A 103 -7.22 -11.75 -10.10
C PHE A 103 -8.29 -12.59 -9.41
N ASP A 104 -9.38 -11.97 -8.96
CA ASP A 104 -10.50 -12.68 -8.31
C ASP A 104 -11.19 -13.66 -9.27
N ASP A 105 -11.43 -13.25 -10.52
CA ASP A 105 -12.03 -14.11 -11.54
C ASP A 105 -11.13 -15.31 -11.87
N ASN A 106 -9.81 -15.12 -11.93
CA ASN A 106 -8.84 -16.19 -12.17
C ASN A 106 -8.73 -17.16 -10.99
N LEU A 107 -8.76 -16.64 -9.76
CA LEU A 107 -8.73 -17.44 -8.54
C LEU A 107 -9.98 -18.32 -8.40
N CYS A 108 -11.17 -17.76 -8.67
CA CYS A 108 -12.45 -18.44 -8.51
C CYS A 108 -12.79 -19.43 -9.63
N ASN A 109 -12.46 -19.10 -10.88
CA ASN A 109 -12.96 -19.86 -12.03
C ASN A 109 -11.97 -20.90 -12.58
N ASN A 110 -10.67 -20.61 -12.52
CA ASN A 110 -9.69 -21.41 -13.25
C ASN A 110 -8.57 -22.00 -12.39
N TRP A 111 -8.28 -21.43 -11.21
CA TRP A 111 -6.99 -21.62 -10.50
C TRP A 111 -5.79 -21.58 -11.47
N ARG A 112 -5.91 -20.79 -12.54
CA ARG A 112 -4.89 -20.56 -13.56
C ARG A 112 -4.56 -19.09 -13.49
N LEU A 113 -3.59 -18.74 -12.64
CA LEU A 113 -2.86 -17.51 -12.90
C LEU A 113 -2.03 -17.75 -14.15
N LYS A 114 -2.37 -17.07 -15.24
CA LYS A 114 -1.53 -17.12 -16.45
C LYS A 114 -0.20 -16.47 -16.11
N LEU A 115 0.87 -17.27 -16.08
CA LEU A 115 2.22 -16.78 -16.27
C LEU A 115 2.35 -16.48 -17.76
N ASP A 116 2.00 -15.26 -18.16
CA ASP A 116 2.24 -14.82 -19.51
C ASP A 116 3.72 -14.42 -19.64
N TYR A 117 4.48 -15.24 -20.36
CA TYR A 117 5.90 -14.99 -20.63
C TYR A 117 6.10 -14.06 -21.85
N THR A 118 5.02 -13.58 -22.47
CA THR A 118 5.09 -12.74 -23.68
C THR A 118 5.17 -11.24 -23.38
N GLU A 119 4.86 -10.82 -22.15
CA GLU A 119 4.99 -9.44 -21.69
C GLU A 119 6.18 -9.28 -20.71
N PRO A 120 6.77 -8.06 -20.58
CA PRO A 120 7.77 -7.79 -19.55
C PRO A 120 7.22 -8.17 -18.18
N ARG A 121 8.02 -8.89 -17.39
CA ARG A 121 7.60 -9.28 -16.03
C ARG A 121 7.40 -8.03 -15.18
N LYS A 122 6.13 -7.71 -14.91
CA LYS A 122 5.73 -6.81 -13.81
C LYS A 122 5.83 -7.54 -12.47
N GLY A 123 6.01 -6.80 -11.40
CA GLY A 123 6.16 -7.31 -10.05
C GLY A 123 7.60 -7.60 -9.65
N LEU A 124 7.74 -8.56 -8.72
CA LEU A 124 9.04 -8.95 -8.16
C LEU A 124 9.77 -9.95 -9.06
N VAL A 125 10.94 -9.57 -9.55
CA VAL A 125 11.80 -10.45 -10.34
C VAL A 125 13.03 -10.86 -9.53
N MET A 126 13.18 -12.16 -9.27
CA MET A 126 14.36 -12.71 -8.59
C MET A 126 15.43 -13.13 -9.60
N CYS A 127 16.65 -12.64 -9.42
CA CYS A 127 17.82 -12.92 -10.24
C CYS A 127 18.99 -13.43 -9.38
N PRO A 128 19.85 -14.34 -9.89
CA PRO A 128 19.76 -14.98 -11.21
C PRO A 128 18.75 -16.13 -11.27
N TYR A 129 18.25 -16.60 -10.13
CA TYR A 129 17.27 -17.68 -10.06
C TYR A 129 16.14 -17.39 -9.08
N ALA A 130 14.97 -17.94 -9.38
CA ALA A 130 13.77 -17.83 -8.56
C ALA A 130 13.88 -18.52 -7.18
N TYR A 131 14.79 -19.49 -6.99
CA TYR A 131 14.90 -20.17 -5.68
C TYR A 131 15.43 -19.27 -4.56
N SER A 132 16.11 -18.16 -4.90
CA SER A 132 16.50 -17.12 -3.93
C SER A 132 15.29 -16.46 -3.26
N LEU A 133 14.09 -16.61 -3.84
CA LEU A 133 12.84 -16.14 -3.26
C LEU A 133 12.61 -16.72 -1.87
N TYR A 134 12.93 -18.01 -1.66
CA TYR A 134 12.71 -18.64 -0.36
C TYR A 134 13.53 -17.94 0.73
N ASP A 135 14.81 -17.70 0.47
CA ASP A 135 15.69 -16.97 1.39
C ASP A 135 15.23 -15.52 1.60
N PHE A 136 14.74 -14.87 0.53
CA PHE A 136 14.22 -13.51 0.58
C PHE A 136 13.01 -13.39 1.51
N ILE A 137 12.06 -14.33 1.41
CA ILE A 137 10.83 -14.32 2.21
C ILE A 137 10.96 -15.10 3.53
N GLN A 138 12.09 -15.74 3.80
CA GLN A 138 12.25 -16.64 4.96
C GLN A 138 12.02 -15.92 6.28
N SER A 139 12.45 -14.66 6.38
CA SER A 139 12.26 -13.80 7.55
C SER A 139 10.78 -13.57 7.88
N PHE A 140 9.90 -13.64 6.88
CA PHE A 140 8.44 -13.55 7.06
C PHE A 140 7.85 -14.87 7.54
N LEU A 141 8.33 -16.00 7.00
CA LEU A 141 7.80 -17.33 7.31
C LEU A 141 8.18 -17.84 8.71
N ASN A 142 9.37 -17.48 9.21
CA ASN A 142 9.90 -18.03 10.47
C ASN A 142 9.21 -17.49 11.73
N ASN A 143 8.41 -16.42 11.64
CA ASN A 143 7.86 -15.74 12.81
C ASN A 143 6.51 -16.29 13.30
N LYS A 144 5.86 -17.24 12.63
CA LYS A 144 4.50 -17.69 12.99
C LYS A 144 4.30 -19.19 12.87
N ARG A 145 4.07 -19.84 14.02
CA ARG A 145 3.79 -21.29 14.12
C ARG A 145 2.31 -21.67 13.91
N GLU A 146 1.40 -20.71 13.88
CA GLU A 146 -0.03 -20.91 13.63
C GLU A 146 -0.50 -20.15 12.38
N GLY A 147 -1.35 -20.75 11.55
CA GLY A 147 -1.93 -20.09 10.37
C GLY A 147 -1.10 -20.14 9.08
N TYR A 148 -0.07 -20.99 9.01
CA TYR A 148 0.87 -21.13 7.88
C TYR A 148 0.22 -21.13 6.49
N LYS A 149 -0.94 -21.80 6.32
CA LYS A 149 -1.66 -21.83 5.03
C LYS A 149 -2.17 -20.44 4.61
N SER A 150 -2.79 -19.70 5.52
CA SER A 150 -3.30 -18.35 5.22
C SER A 150 -2.17 -17.38 4.95
N GLU A 151 -1.04 -17.53 5.66
CA GLU A 151 0.14 -16.70 5.43
C GLU A 151 0.81 -16.96 4.09
N LEU A 152 0.91 -18.23 3.66
CA LEU A 152 1.37 -18.55 2.32
C LEU A 152 0.47 -17.94 1.23
N ILE A 153 -0.86 -17.97 1.42
CA ILE A 153 -1.78 -17.33 0.48
C ILE A 153 -1.60 -15.81 0.50
N ASN A 154 -1.39 -15.18 1.66
CA ASN A 154 -1.10 -13.75 1.74
C ASN A 154 0.19 -13.39 0.97
N ILE A 155 1.27 -14.13 1.21
CA ILE A 155 2.56 -13.93 0.54
C ILE A 155 2.42 -14.15 -0.97
N TRP A 156 1.76 -15.23 -1.37
CA TRP A 156 1.49 -15.49 -2.78
C TRP A 156 0.65 -14.37 -3.42
N THR A 157 -0.34 -13.83 -2.71
CA THR A 157 -1.15 -12.69 -3.19
C THR A 157 -0.28 -11.45 -3.40
N MET A 158 0.57 -11.12 -2.43
CA MET A 158 1.54 -10.02 -2.54
C MET A 158 2.45 -10.20 -3.76
N LEU A 159 3.08 -11.38 -3.88
CA LEU A 159 3.99 -11.66 -4.98
C LEU A 159 3.31 -11.69 -6.36
N SER A 160 2.00 -11.95 -6.41
CA SER A 160 1.25 -12.06 -7.66
C SER A 160 0.65 -10.74 -8.14
N ILE A 161 0.44 -9.77 -7.24
CA ILE A 161 -0.27 -8.53 -7.55
C ILE A 161 0.62 -7.31 -7.26
N ASN A 162 1.15 -7.21 -6.04
CA ASN A 162 2.01 -6.08 -5.67
C ASN A 162 2.94 -6.47 -4.49
N PRO A 163 4.26 -6.55 -4.74
CA PRO A 163 5.24 -6.95 -3.75
C PRO A 163 5.65 -5.82 -2.78
N GLU A 164 5.20 -4.57 -2.97
CA GLU A 164 5.60 -3.40 -2.18
C GLU A 164 5.57 -3.66 -0.66
N PRO A 165 4.51 -4.24 -0.05
CA PRO A 165 4.52 -4.50 1.39
C PRO A 165 5.63 -5.45 1.86
N ILE A 166 6.02 -6.41 1.01
CA ILE A 166 7.15 -7.31 1.30
C ILE A 166 8.45 -6.48 1.26
N ILE A 167 8.64 -5.69 0.19
CA ILE A 167 9.85 -4.87 0.02
C ILE A 167 10.02 -3.90 1.19
N LEU A 168 8.98 -3.18 1.59
CA LEU A 168 9.01 -2.21 2.69
C LEU A 168 9.40 -2.83 4.03
N GLN A 169 9.13 -4.13 4.22
CA GLN A 169 9.53 -4.86 5.43
C GLN A 169 10.97 -5.40 5.35
N VAL A 170 11.47 -5.73 4.14
CA VAL A 170 12.86 -6.15 3.93
C VAL A 170 13.84 -4.99 4.05
N ILE A 171 13.49 -3.84 3.47
CA ILE A 171 14.33 -2.63 3.45
C ILE A 171 13.65 -1.46 4.18
N PRO A 172 13.38 -1.58 5.50
CA PRO A 172 12.56 -0.61 6.20
C PRO A 172 13.26 0.74 6.38
N LYS A 173 12.47 1.83 6.35
CA LYS A 173 12.95 3.19 6.63
C LYS A 173 13.70 3.32 7.95
N SER A 174 13.32 2.55 8.97
CA SER A 174 14.00 2.53 10.29
C SER A 174 15.46 2.08 10.23
N LYS A 175 15.88 1.39 9.16
CA LYS A 175 17.28 1.04 8.87
C LYS A 175 17.95 2.01 7.89
N GLY A 176 17.37 3.19 7.71
CA GLY A 176 17.90 4.27 6.87
C GLY A 176 17.68 4.06 5.37
N TRP A 177 16.73 3.21 4.96
CA TRP A 177 16.38 3.06 3.55
C TRP A 177 15.51 4.23 3.07
N PRO A 178 15.68 4.72 1.82
CA PRO A 178 14.92 5.85 1.27
C PRO A 178 13.54 5.39 0.76
N VAL A 179 12.79 4.67 1.60
CA VAL A 179 11.42 4.19 1.34
C VAL A 179 10.46 4.74 2.41
N PRO A 180 9.13 4.69 2.20
CA PRO A 180 8.16 5.11 3.20
C PRO A 180 8.26 4.29 4.49
N PRO A 181 7.92 4.88 5.65
CA PRO A 181 7.77 4.10 6.86
C PRO A 181 6.50 3.23 6.72
N PHE A 182 6.67 1.92 6.86
CA PHE A 182 5.59 0.95 6.74
C PHE A 182 4.71 0.94 8.00
N GLY A 183 3.42 1.25 7.85
CA GLY A 183 2.43 1.25 8.93
C GLY A 183 1.71 -0.08 9.09
N GLY A 184 1.72 -0.94 8.07
CA GLY A 184 1.07 -2.25 8.07
C GLY A 184 0.02 -2.41 6.98
N VAL A 185 -0.71 -3.52 7.03
CA VAL A 185 -1.69 -3.92 6.01
C VAL A 185 -3.01 -4.37 6.64
N CYS A 186 -4.12 -4.12 5.95
CA CYS A 186 -5.44 -4.62 6.32
C CYS A 186 -6.23 -5.01 5.08
N GLY A 187 -6.49 -6.30 4.92
CA GLY A 187 -7.07 -6.86 3.71
C GLY A 187 -6.17 -6.57 2.50
N ARG A 188 -6.69 -5.89 1.49
CA ARG A 188 -6.05 -5.48 0.24
C ARG A 188 -5.56 -4.02 0.25
N LEU A 189 -5.39 -3.46 1.45
CA LEU A 189 -4.99 -2.08 1.67
C LEU A 189 -3.69 -2.06 2.49
N GLU A 190 -2.70 -1.32 2.04
CA GLU A 190 -1.50 -1.00 2.80
C GLU A 190 -1.55 0.44 3.33
N VAL A 191 -0.87 0.67 4.44
CA VAL A 191 -0.74 1.99 5.07
C VAL A 191 0.74 2.32 5.20
N VAL A 192 1.14 3.46 4.65
CA VAL A 192 2.51 3.98 4.70
C VAL A 192 2.53 5.45 5.13
N GLY A 193 3.68 5.94 5.59
CA GLY A 193 3.84 7.38 5.87
C GLY A 193 3.85 8.22 4.60
N HIS A 194 3.31 9.42 4.68
CA HIS A 194 3.42 10.42 3.61
C HIS A 194 4.75 11.16 3.72
N GLU A 195 5.63 10.97 2.73
CA GLU A 195 7.02 11.42 2.80
C GLU A 195 7.34 12.66 1.95
N GLY A 196 6.35 13.31 1.35
CA GLY A 196 6.55 14.60 0.69
C GLY A 196 5.76 14.72 -0.61
N GLU A 197 6.14 15.70 -1.42
CA GLU A 197 5.54 15.95 -2.73
C GLU A 197 6.35 15.27 -3.83
N PRO A 198 5.73 14.75 -4.90
CA PRO A 198 6.44 14.21 -6.05
C PRO A 198 7.42 15.21 -6.66
N LEU A 199 8.57 14.75 -7.15
CA LEU A 199 9.56 15.61 -7.79
C LEU A 199 9.01 16.30 -9.05
N SER A 200 8.03 15.70 -9.72
CA SER A 200 7.31 16.31 -10.86
C SER A 200 6.58 17.60 -10.48
N ALA A 201 6.14 17.74 -9.24
CA ALA A 201 5.54 18.96 -8.70
C ALA A 201 6.59 19.99 -8.20
N LEU A 202 7.86 19.59 -8.14
CA LEU A 202 8.96 20.39 -7.58
C LEU A 202 9.93 20.90 -8.65
N LEU A 203 9.49 21.00 -9.90
CA LEU A 203 10.34 21.45 -11.01
C LEU A 203 10.77 22.92 -10.89
N ASP A 204 10.05 23.76 -10.14
CA ASP A 204 10.32 25.20 -10.01
C ASP A 204 11.06 25.59 -8.72
N VAL A 205 11.50 24.62 -7.91
CA VAL A 205 12.26 24.91 -6.69
C VAL A 205 13.66 25.48 -6.99
N ALA A 206 14.26 26.13 -6.00
CA ALA A 206 15.59 26.71 -6.12
C ALA A 206 16.65 25.68 -6.58
N TRP A 207 17.58 26.13 -7.43
CA TRP A 207 18.60 25.27 -8.06
C TRP A 207 19.38 24.39 -7.08
N HIS A 208 19.79 24.93 -5.93
CA HIS A 208 20.54 24.17 -4.93
C HIS A 208 19.72 23.00 -4.33
N ARG A 209 18.39 23.12 -4.22
CA ARG A 209 17.52 22.01 -3.78
C ARG A 209 17.49 20.90 -4.83
N LYS A 210 17.41 21.25 -6.12
CA LYS A 210 17.51 20.28 -7.23
C LYS A 210 18.82 19.50 -7.19
N LEU A 211 19.94 20.17 -6.92
CA LEU A 211 21.24 19.53 -6.77
C LEU A 211 21.23 18.53 -5.59
N LYS A 212 20.63 18.90 -4.46
CA LYS A 212 20.49 18.02 -3.29
C LYS A 212 19.61 16.81 -3.58
N TYR A 213 18.51 16.97 -4.33
CA TYR A 213 17.70 15.82 -4.78
C TYR A 213 18.49 14.88 -5.67
N ALA A 214 19.21 15.42 -6.66
CA ALA A 214 20.05 14.61 -7.55
C ALA A 214 21.12 13.83 -6.78
N GLN A 215 21.79 14.48 -5.82
CA GLN A 215 22.75 13.81 -4.93
C GLN A 215 22.09 12.67 -4.15
N ASN A 216 20.97 12.95 -3.49
CA ASN A 216 20.25 11.94 -2.70
C ASN A 216 19.78 10.76 -3.56
N ILE A 217 19.39 10.99 -4.82
CA ILE A 217 19.01 9.92 -5.76
C ILE A 217 20.20 9.02 -6.07
N LEU A 218 21.38 9.60 -6.29
CA LEU A 218 22.60 8.84 -6.53
C LEU A 218 23.01 8.04 -5.28
N ASP A 219 22.94 8.65 -4.09
CA ASP A 219 23.22 7.97 -2.83
C ASP A 219 22.23 6.82 -2.58
N ALA A 220 20.94 7.03 -2.89
CA ALA A 220 19.93 5.99 -2.82
C ALA A 220 20.22 4.83 -3.78
N ALA A 221 20.65 5.11 -5.02
CA ALA A 221 21.03 4.07 -5.98
C ALA A 221 22.21 3.23 -5.47
N MET A 222 23.18 3.85 -4.79
CA MET A 222 24.27 3.15 -4.12
C MET A 222 23.76 2.29 -2.96
N ASP A 223 22.85 2.81 -2.14
CA ASP A 223 22.24 2.07 -1.04
C ASP A 223 21.48 0.83 -1.55
N PHE A 224 20.59 0.98 -2.55
CA PHE A 224 19.88 -0.13 -3.20
C PHE A 224 20.80 -1.20 -3.80
N THR A 225 21.97 -0.80 -4.28
CA THR A 225 22.94 -1.74 -4.87
C THR A 225 23.79 -2.43 -3.81
N PHE A 226 24.23 -1.72 -2.77
CA PHE A 226 25.33 -2.16 -1.92
C PHE A 226 24.96 -2.39 -0.45
N LYS A 227 23.97 -1.67 0.11
CA LYS A 227 23.72 -1.62 1.55
C LYS A 227 23.24 -2.93 2.17
N HIS A 228 22.40 -3.69 1.49
CA HIS A 228 21.90 -4.96 2.02
C HIS A 228 22.94 -6.06 1.87
N ASP A 229 23.21 -6.86 2.91
CA ASP A 229 24.31 -7.84 2.91
C ASP A 229 24.23 -8.85 1.75
N ARG A 230 23.04 -9.42 1.52
CA ARG A 230 22.81 -10.46 0.51
C ARG A 230 22.22 -9.98 -0.83
N PHE A 231 21.31 -9.01 -0.84
CA PHE A 231 20.53 -8.66 -2.03
C PHE A 231 20.89 -7.28 -2.59
N ARG A 232 20.68 -7.10 -3.90
CA ARG A 232 20.62 -5.79 -4.57
C ARG A 232 19.20 -5.56 -5.06
N PHE A 233 18.78 -4.31 -5.07
CA PHE A 233 17.44 -3.90 -5.47
C PHE A 233 17.55 -2.97 -6.67
N TYR A 234 16.84 -3.26 -7.76
CA TYR A 234 16.76 -2.37 -8.91
C TYR A 234 15.30 -2.09 -9.20
N LEU A 235 14.90 -0.83 -8.98
CA LEU A 235 13.56 -0.34 -9.29
C LEU A 235 13.40 -0.21 -10.81
N MET A 236 12.29 -0.70 -11.34
CA MET A 236 12.02 -0.63 -12.78
C MET A 236 11.16 0.58 -13.16
N ASP A 237 10.31 1.07 -12.25
CA ASP A 237 9.48 2.27 -12.48
C ASP A 237 10.09 3.53 -11.82
N TRP A 238 11.20 4.01 -12.39
CA TRP A 238 11.82 5.26 -12.00
C TRP A 238 11.18 6.43 -12.76
N SER A 239 10.45 7.27 -12.05
CA SER A 239 9.85 8.48 -12.59
C SER A 239 9.88 9.61 -11.55
N LEU A 240 9.73 10.85 -12.01
CA LEU A 240 9.63 12.00 -11.09
C LEU A 240 8.34 11.97 -10.25
N ASP A 241 7.35 11.17 -10.64
CA ASP A 241 6.11 10.97 -9.89
C ASP A 241 6.28 9.95 -8.75
N ASN A 242 7.22 9.00 -8.91
CA ASN A 242 7.47 7.91 -7.95
C ASN A 242 8.58 8.23 -6.94
N ILE A 243 9.17 9.42 -7.01
CA ILE A 243 10.13 9.93 -6.04
C ILE A 243 9.53 11.19 -5.42
N VAL A 244 9.40 11.19 -4.10
CA VAL A 244 8.90 12.36 -3.35
C VAL A 244 10.02 13.02 -2.57
N ALA A 245 9.90 14.32 -2.32
CA ALA A 245 10.80 15.06 -1.45
C ALA A 245 10.02 15.81 -0.36
N ASN A 246 10.54 15.77 0.87
CA ASN A 246 9.97 16.51 1.99
C ASN A 246 10.56 17.92 2.12
N GLU A 247 10.06 18.68 3.11
CA GLU A 247 10.53 20.03 3.43
C GLU A 247 12.01 20.11 3.84
N LYS A 248 12.62 18.98 4.25
CA LYS A 248 14.05 18.88 4.60
C LYS A 248 14.93 18.51 3.41
N ASP A 249 14.35 18.38 2.23
CA ASP A 249 14.96 17.90 1.00
C ASP A 249 15.43 16.44 1.04
N GLU A 250 14.85 15.63 1.93
CA GLU A 250 15.07 14.19 1.93
C GLU A 250 14.14 13.57 0.89
N ILE A 251 14.67 12.66 0.08
CA ILE A 251 13.88 11.96 -0.94
C ILE A 251 13.34 10.63 -0.40
N THR A 252 12.28 10.12 -1.01
CA THR A 252 11.75 8.78 -0.74
C THR A 252 11.16 8.20 -2.01
N PHE A 253 11.48 6.93 -2.30
CA PHE A 253 10.91 6.16 -3.41
C PHE A 253 9.59 5.56 -2.95
N VAL A 254 8.48 6.03 -3.53
CA VAL A 254 7.13 5.69 -3.07
C VAL A 254 6.47 4.62 -3.91
N ASP A 255 7.09 4.13 -4.98
CA ASP A 255 6.56 3.03 -5.80
C ASP A 255 7.57 1.89 -5.85
N LEU A 256 7.21 0.75 -5.28
CA LEU A 256 8.07 -0.44 -5.18
C LEU A 256 7.39 -1.68 -5.76
N GLU A 257 6.41 -1.50 -6.65
CA GLU A 257 5.65 -2.60 -7.25
C GLU A 257 6.50 -3.41 -8.25
N ASP A 258 7.35 -2.73 -9.01
CA ASP A 258 8.17 -3.32 -10.07
C ASP A 258 9.66 -3.27 -9.70
N LEU A 259 10.21 -4.41 -9.26
CA LEU A 259 11.58 -4.48 -8.75
C LEU A 259 12.30 -5.79 -9.12
N VAL A 260 13.57 -5.67 -9.51
CA VAL A 260 14.51 -6.77 -9.65
C VAL A 260 15.33 -6.92 -8.38
N VAL A 261 15.27 -8.09 -7.74
CA VAL A 261 16.16 -8.48 -6.63
C VAL A 261 17.26 -9.37 -7.16
N LEU A 262 18.51 -8.95 -7.00
CA LEU A 262 19.69 -9.76 -7.33
C LEU A 262 20.30 -10.36 -6.06
N ASP A 263 20.43 -11.67 -5.98
CA ASP A 263 21.22 -12.34 -4.94
C ASP A 263 22.73 -12.20 -5.23
N LYS A 264 23.47 -11.55 -4.33
CA LYS A 264 24.93 -11.31 -4.44
C LYS A 264 25.74 -12.58 -4.26
N HIS A 265 25.20 -13.59 -3.58
CA HIS A 265 25.93 -14.82 -3.24
C HIS A 265 25.76 -15.92 -4.29
N ILE A 266 24.93 -15.70 -5.30
CA ILE A 266 24.66 -16.67 -6.34
C ILE A 266 25.22 -16.15 -7.67
N SER A 267 26.12 -16.94 -8.26
CA SER A 267 26.56 -16.70 -9.64
C SER A 267 25.71 -17.51 -10.61
N PRO A 268 25.34 -16.95 -11.78
CA PRO A 268 24.73 -17.70 -12.86
C PRO A 268 25.60 -18.91 -13.22
N LYS A 269 25.02 -20.10 -13.26
CA LYS A 269 25.71 -21.30 -13.74
C LYS A 269 25.73 -21.30 -15.26
N LYS A 270 26.52 -22.21 -15.85
CA LYS A 270 26.65 -22.39 -17.30
C LYS A 270 25.33 -22.78 -18.01
N ASP A 271 24.28 -23.11 -17.25
CA ASP A 271 22.92 -23.40 -17.74
C ASP A 271 22.13 -22.15 -18.12
N LEU A 272 22.63 -20.96 -17.76
CA LEU A 272 22.14 -19.65 -18.16
C LEU A 272 23.17 -18.91 -19.02
N PRO A 273 23.56 -19.45 -20.19
CA PRO A 273 24.28 -18.64 -21.16
C PRO A 273 23.36 -17.47 -21.55
N ASP A 274 23.92 -16.27 -21.62
CA ASP A 274 23.20 -15.07 -22.07
C ASP A 274 22.04 -14.56 -21.18
N TRP A 275 22.05 -14.85 -19.87
CA TRP A 275 21.08 -14.28 -18.92
C TRP A 275 21.03 -12.73 -18.92
N TYR A 276 22.11 -12.08 -19.36
CA TYR A 276 22.20 -10.63 -19.52
C TYR A 276 21.58 -10.11 -20.83
N LYS A 277 21.22 -10.99 -21.78
CA LYS A 277 20.67 -10.62 -23.10
C LYS A 277 19.14 -10.56 -23.15
N SER A 278 18.41 -10.87 -22.07
CA SER A 278 16.93 -10.88 -22.09
C SER A 278 16.28 -9.51 -21.90
N TRP A 279 17.05 -8.42 -21.94
CA TRP A 279 16.54 -7.06 -21.98
C TRP A 279 16.58 -6.58 -23.43
N ARG A 280 15.62 -7.02 -24.24
CA ARG A 280 15.38 -6.45 -25.56
C ARG A 280 13.89 -6.38 -25.84
#